data_AF-A0A9D9JJK7-F1
#
_entry.id   AF-A0A9D9JJK7-F1
#
_cell.length_a   1.000
_cell.length_b   1.000
_cell.length_c   1.000
_cell.angle_alpha   90.00
_cell.angle_beta   90.00
_cell.angle_gamma   90.00
#
_symmetry.space_group_name_H-M   'P 1'
#
loop_
_entity.id
_entity.type
_entity.pdbx_description
1 polymer ?
#
loop_
_entity_poly.entity_id
_entity_poly.type
_entity_poly.pdbx_seq_one_letter_code
_entity_poly.pdbx_strand_id
1 'polypeptide(L)'
;YGRLLAHATIILREPTNEGPTHNAPPLVNVRHFPRLAQGFHDRPAVHELVRARSRDRFIGDIWIGQATLQLFPSPFEEHDKLAPVRVGKGYRLTFAYTVDDLETLEDIR
;
A
#
# COMPACT_ATOMS: atom_id res chain seq x y z
N TYR A 1 -12.83 -7.33 -12.56
CA TYR A 1 -12.97 -7.65 -14.00
C TYR A 1 -12.26 -8.95 -14.45
N GLY A 2 -11.89 -9.88 -13.55
CA GLY A 2 -11.25 -11.15 -13.95
C GLY A 2 -9.90 -11.01 -14.68
N ARG A 3 -9.21 -9.88 -14.54
CA ARG A 3 -7.91 -9.59 -15.16
C ARG A 3 -6.80 -9.73 -14.14
N LEU A 4 -5.68 -10.33 -14.53
CA LEU A 4 -4.46 -10.35 -13.73
C LEU A 4 -3.84 -8.95 -13.74
N LEU A 5 -3.58 -8.38 -12.56
CA LEU A 5 -2.99 -7.04 -12.42
C LEU A 5 -1.51 -7.09 -12.01
N ALA A 6 -1.15 -8.08 -11.18
CA ALA A 6 0.21 -8.27 -10.71
C ALA A 6 0.51 -9.76 -10.54
N HIS A 7 1.74 -10.15 -10.84
CA HIS A 7 2.29 -11.46 -10.52
C HIS A 7 3.66 -11.27 -9.90
N ALA A 8 3.88 -11.89 -8.74
CA ALA A 8 5.14 -11.84 -8.01
C ALA A 8 5.54 -13.23 -7.52
N THR A 9 6.83 -13.50 -7.50
CA THR A 9 7.40 -14.72 -6.92
C THR A 9 8.55 -14.38 -6.00
N ILE A 10 8.81 -15.23 -5.00
CA ILE A 10 9.98 -15.11 -4.11
C ILE A 10 10.62 -16.49 -3.95
N ILE A 11 11.93 -16.56 -4.12
CA ILE A 11 12.76 -17.72 -3.78
C ILE A 11 13.47 -17.41 -2.46
N LEU A 12 12.96 -17.95 -1.35
CA LEU A 12 13.51 -17.74 -0.01
C LEU A 12 14.92 -18.33 0.08
N ARG A 13 15.84 -17.60 0.73
CA ARG A 13 17.24 -17.99 0.88
C ARG A 13 17.63 -18.19 2.34
N GLU A 14 17.36 -17.20 3.17
CA GLU A 14 17.80 -17.19 4.57
C GLU A 14 16.86 -16.38 5.47
N PRO A 15 16.83 -16.67 6.78
CA PRO A 15 16.23 -15.78 7.75
C PRO A 15 17.06 -14.50 7.90
N THR A 16 16.41 -13.39 8.26
CA THR A 16 17.07 -12.11 8.48
C THR A 16 16.38 -11.31 9.59
N ASN A 17 17.10 -10.36 10.18
CA ASN A 17 16.54 -9.33 11.06
C ASN A 17 16.21 -8.03 10.31
N GLU A 18 16.57 -7.94 9.02
CA GLU A 18 16.22 -6.81 8.16
C GLU A 18 14.86 -7.04 7.48
N GLY A 19 13.88 -6.21 7.79
CA GLY A 19 12.54 -6.26 7.20
C GLY A 19 12.35 -5.32 6.01
N PRO A 20 11.22 -5.44 5.29
CA PRO A 20 10.82 -4.40 4.33
C PRO A 20 10.63 -3.07 5.06
N THR A 21 11.03 -1.97 4.43
CA THR A 21 10.86 -0.61 4.98
C THR A 21 9.63 0.10 4.44
N HIS A 22 9.04 -0.37 3.33
CA HIS A 22 7.90 0.29 2.67
C HIS A 22 6.60 0.25 3.50
N ASN A 23 6.52 -0.60 4.52
CA ASN A 23 5.40 -0.66 5.46
C ASN A 23 5.72 0.03 6.81
N ALA A 24 6.89 0.68 6.93
CA ALA A 24 7.24 1.44 8.12
C ALA A 24 6.41 2.73 8.19
N PRO A 25 5.94 3.13 9.39
CA PRO A 25 5.32 4.44 9.56
C PRO A 25 6.30 5.57 9.18
N PRO A 26 5.78 6.73 8.74
CA PRO A 26 4.36 7.05 8.61
C PRO A 26 3.75 6.57 7.28
N LEU A 27 2.57 5.96 7.33
CA LEU A 27 1.73 5.70 6.16
C LEU A 27 0.75 6.86 5.99
N VAL A 28 0.82 7.55 4.86
CA VAL A 28 -0.04 8.69 4.53
C VAL A 28 -1.04 8.27 3.46
N ASN A 29 -2.31 8.59 3.67
CA ASN A 29 -3.41 8.30 2.76
C ASN A 29 -4.24 9.58 2.51
N VAL A 30 -5.17 9.50 1.57
CA VAL A 30 -6.19 10.53 1.34
C VAL A 30 -7.56 9.96 1.69
N ARG A 31 -8.26 10.56 2.65
CA ARG A 31 -9.67 10.24 2.90
C ARG A 31 -10.51 11.09 1.97
N HIS A 32 -11.18 10.45 1.01
CA HIS A 32 -11.97 11.13 -0.01
C HIS A 32 -13.40 10.57 -0.04
N PHE A 33 -14.40 11.45 0.02
CA PHE A 33 -15.80 11.10 -0.15
C PHE A 33 -16.49 12.16 -1.04
N PRO A 34 -16.93 11.79 -2.26
CA PRO A 34 -17.48 12.74 -3.22
C PRO A 34 -18.89 13.21 -2.82
N ARG A 35 -19.35 14.32 -3.41
CA ARG A 35 -20.76 14.70 -3.41
C ARG A 35 -21.40 14.31 -4.74
N LEU A 36 -22.58 13.69 -4.70
CA LEU A 36 -23.31 13.31 -5.91
C LEU A 36 -24.33 14.36 -6.36
N ALA A 37 -24.69 15.32 -5.49
CA ALA A 37 -25.62 16.39 -5.82
C ALA A 37 -25.15 17.16 -7.07
N GLN A 38 -26.07 17.46 -7.97
CA GLN A 38 -25.79 18.19 -9.21
C GLN A 38 -25.07 19.52 -8.90
N GLY A 39 -23.96 19.79 -9.58
CA GLY A 39 -23.14 21.00 -9.36
C GLY A 39 -22.15 20.92 -8.18
N PHE A 40 -21.94 19.73 -7.60
CA PHE A 40 -20.98 19.51 -6.51
C PHE A 40 -20.01 18.36 -6.77
N HIS A 41 -19.96 17.82 -7.98
CA HIS A 41 -19.12 16.63 -8.30
C HIS A 41 -17.63 16.89 -8.14
N ASP A 42 -17.20 18.15 -8.28
CA ASP A 42 -15.84 18.64 -8.07
C ASP A 42 -15.57 19.08 -6.62
N ARG A 43 -16.60 19.11 -5.76
CA ARG A 43 -16.52 19.55 -4.37
C ARG A 43 -16.83 18.37 -3.44
N PRO A 44 -15.84 17.54 -3.08
CA PRO A 44 -16.05 16.40 -2.20
C PRO A 44 -16.50 16.83 -0.81
N ALA A 45 -17.29 15.98 -0.15
CA ALA A 45 -17.75 16.21 1.22
C ALA A 45 -16.58 16.07 2.21
N VAL A 46 -15.68 15.12 1.93
CA VAL A 46 -14.44 14.85 2.67
C VAL A 46 -13.30 14.77 1.67
N HIS A 47 -12.22 15.51 1.89
CA HIS A 47 -10.98 15.39 1.15
C HIS A 47 -9.86 15.86 2.05
N GLU A 48 -9.20 14.92 2.72
CA GLU A 48 -8.20 15.24 3.74
C GLU A 48 -6.99 14.32 3.61
N LEU A 49 -5.81 14.89 3.83
CA LEU A 49 -4.59 14.13 4.00
C LEU A 49 -4.59 13.55 5.41
N VAL A 50 -4.37 12.25 5.53
CA VAL A 50 -4.44 11.54 6.81
C VAL A 50 -3.25 10.64 7.01
N ARG A 51 -2.83 10.46 8.26
CA ARG A 51 -1.79 9.52 8.66
C ARG A 51 -2.40 8.35 9.41
N ALA A 52 -2.12 7.14 8.93
CA ALA A 52 -2.53 5.93 9.63
C ALA A 52 -1.82 5.86 11.00
N ARG A 53 -2.61 5.65 12.05
CA ARG A 53 -2.12 5.36 13.40
C ARG A 53 -2.36 3.88 13.69
N SER A 54 -1.30 3.20 14.11
CA SER A 54 -1.35 1.79 14.48
C SER A 54 -0.51 1.55 15.71
N ARG A 55 -0.93 0.61 16.54
CA ARG A 55 -0.22 0.17 17.75
C ARG A 55 -0.07 -1.35 17.76
N ASP A 56 0.66 -1.84 18.76
CA ASP A 56 0.90 -3.27 18.99
C ASP A 56 1.45 -3.97 17.74
N ARG A 57 2.37 -3.28 17.04
CA ARG A 57 2.98 -3.79 15.81
C ARG A 57 3.86 -4.98 16.14
N PHE A 58 3.58 -6.09 15.47
CA PHE A 58 4.35 -7.33 15.56
C PHE A 58 4.83 -7.76 14.19
N ILE A 59 6.12 -8.11 14.11
CA ILE A 59 6.74 -8.73 12.95
C ILE A 59 7.26 -10.09 13.42
N GLY A 60 6.76 -11.16 12.80
CA GLY A 60 7.29 -12.51 12.98
C GLY A 60 8.55 -12.74 12.15
N ASP A 61 9.01 -13.99 12.09
CA ASP A 61 10.23 -14.37 11.36
C ASP A 61 10.23 -13.84 9.92
N ILE A 62 11.32 -13.15 9.54
CA ILE A 62 11.51 -12.59 8.22
C ILE A 62 12.42 -13.52 7.42
N TRP A 63 11.93 -13.96 6.27
CA TRP A 63 12.74 -14.64 5.26
C TRP A 63 12.99 -13.72 4.08
N ILE A 64 14.23 -13.69 3.61
CA ILE A 64 14.67 -12.87 2.48
C ILE A 64 15.05 -13.73 1.29
N GLY A 65 14.90 -13.19 0.09
CA GLY A 65 15.15 -13.94 -1.12
C GLY A 65 15.19 -13.11 -2.40
N GLN A 66 15.41 -13.81 -3.51
CA GLN A 66 15.28 -13.23 -4.85
C GLN A 66 13.80 -13.12 -5.20
N ALA A 67 13.41 -12.03 -5.86
CA ALA A 67 12.02 -11.80 -6.23
C ALA A 67 11.84 -11.48 -7.71
N THR A 68 10.65 -11.77 -8.21
CA THR A 68 10.12 -11.21 -9.46
C THR A 68 8.85 -10.42 -9.17
N LEU A 69 8.58 -9.40 -9.97
CA LEU A 69 7.32 -8.66 -9.96
C LEU A 69 7.03 -8.20 -11.39
N GLN A 70 5.84 -8.52 -11.88
CA GLN A 70 5.30 -8.04 -13.15
C GLN A 70 3.94 -7.40 -12.90
N LEU A 71 3.75 -6.18 -13.42
CA LEU A 71 2.46 -5.49 -13.43
C LEU A 71 1.89 -5.56 -14.86
N PHE A 72 0.59 -5.77 -14.97
CA PHE A 72 -0.09 -6.01 -16.25
C PHE A 72 -1.08 -4.88 -16.55
N PRO A 73 -1.20 -4.47 -17.83
CA PRO A 73 -2.10 -3.40 -18.24
C PRO A 73 -3.58 -3.79 -18.06
N SER A 74 -4.40 -2.81 -17.71
CA SER A 74 -5.84 -2.95 -17.59
C SER A 74 -6.53 -1.67 -18.05
N PRO A 75 -7.67 -1.75 -18.75
CA PRO A 75 -8.46 -0.55 -19.08
C PRO A 75 -9.12 0.10 -17.86
N PHE A 76 -9.08 -0.54 -16.69
CA PHE A 76 -9.75 -0.08 -15.47
C PHE A 76 -8.79 0.25 -14.33
N GLU A 77 -7.49 0.01 -14.50
CA GLU A 77 -6.49 0.13 -13.44
C GLU A 77 -5.20 0.70 -14.01
N GLU A 78 -4.45 1.46 -13.21
CA GLU A 78 -3.26 2.19 -13.68
C GLU A 78 -1.94 1.66 -13.12
N HIS A 79 -1.97 0.50 -12.45
CA HIS A 79 -0.82 -0.07 -11.74
C HIS A 79 0.40 -0.27 -12.65
N ASP A 80 0.20 -0.65 -13.92
CA ASP A 80 1.26 -0.87 -14.89
C ASP A 80 2.02 0.41 -15.28
N LYS A 81 1.42 1.59 -15.07
CA LYS A 81 2.13 2.88 -15.22
C LYS A 81 3.28 3.03 -14.21
N LEU A 82 3.27 2.25 -13.14
CA LEU A 82 4.32 2.15 -12.13
C LEU A 82 5.13 0.84 -12.28
N ALA A 83 5.24 0.30 -13.49
CA ALA A 83 6.02 -0.90 -13.77
C ALA A 83 7.46 -0.77 -13.21
N PRO A 84 7.97 -1.82 -12.54
CA PRO A 84 9.26 -1.75 -11.88
C PRO A 84 10.40 -1.62 -12.91
N VAL A 85 11.23 -0.59 -12.77
CA VAL A 85 12.49 -0.46 -13.53
C VAL A 85 13.54 -1.47 -13.06
N ARG A 86 13.44 -1.92 -11.80
CA ARG A 86 14.28 -2.95 -11.19
C ARG A 86 13.54 -3.58 -10.01
N VAL A 87 13.60 -4.91 -9.91
CA VAL A 87 13.08 -5.65 -8.75
C VAL A 87 14.21 -5.88 -7.74
N GLY A 88 13.93 -5.58 -6.47
CA GLY A 88 14.88 -5.77 -5.36
C GLY A 88 14.79 -7.15 -4.70
N LYS A 89 15.08 -7.19 -3.40
CA LYS A 89 14.90 -8.39 -2.57
C LYS A 89 13.40 -8.62 -2.30
N GLY A 90 13.00 -9.88 -2.20
CA GLY A 90 11.69 -10.29 -1.71
C GLY A 90 11.74 -10.64 -0.23
N TYR A 91 10.62 -10.40 0.47
CA TYR A 91 10.46 -10.74 1.88
C TYR A 91 9.20 -11.56 2.09
N ARG A 92 9.27 -12.56 2.96
CA ARG A 92 8.12 -13.30 3.49
C ARG A 92 8.15 -13.22 5.01
N LEU A 93 7.09 -12.69 5.60
CA LEU A 93 6.95 -12.51 7.05
C LEU A 93 5.48 -12.54 7.47
N THR A 94 5.23 -12.68 8.77
CA THR A 94 3.93 -12.41 9.39
C THR A 94 3.95 -11.00 9.97
N PHE A 95 2.90 -10.22 9.72
CA PHE A 95 2.76 -8.86 10.23
C PHE A 95 1.39 -8.69 10.90
N ALA A 96 1.37 -8.12 12.10
CA ALA A 96 0.15 -7.81 12.85
C ALA A 96 0.24 -6.41 13.45
N TYR A 97 -0.91 -5.75 13.58
CA TYR A 97 -1.06 -4.45 14.21
C TYR A 97 -2.53 -4.22 14.56
N THR A 98 -2.79 -3.32 15.51
CA THR A 98 -4.13 -2.82 15.83
C THR A 98 -4.31 -1.42 15.26
N VAL A 99 -5.49 -1.16 14.69
CA VAL A 99 -5.93 0.18 14.26
C VAL A 99 -7.17 0.55 15.04
N ASP A 100 -7.07 1.62 15.80
CA ASP A 100 -8.17 2.25 16.52
C ASP A 100 -8.15 3.79 16.40
N ASP A 101 -7.25 4.34 15.58
CA ASP A 101 -7.06 5.78 15.41
C ASP A 101 -6.62 6.15 13.98
N LEU A 102 -6.81 7.42 13.64
CA LEU A 102 -6.35 8.08 12.43
C LEU A 102 -6.07 9.56 12.74
N GLU A 103 -4.93 10.08 12.30
CA GLU A 103 -4.62 11.49 12.42
C GLU A 103 -4.96 12.23 11.12
N THR A 104 -5.86 13.21 11.18
CA THR A 104 -6.04 14.18 10.08
C THR A 104 -4.87 15.14 10.09
N LEU A 105 -4.11 15.18 8.99
CA LEU A 105 -2.97 16.09 8.82
C LEU A 105 -3.40 17.45 8.25
N GLU A 106 -4.28 17.42 7.25
CA GLU A 106 -4.73 18.62 6.54
C GLU A 106 -6.07 18.35 5.85
N ASP A 107 -6.98 19.31 5.92
CA ASP A 107 -8.20 19.35 5.09
C ASP A 107 -7.83 19.98 3.74
N ILE A 108 -7.90 19.20 2.66
CA ILE A 108 -7.47 19.56 1.31
C ILE A 108 -8.67 19.70 0.35
N ARG A 109 -9.87 19.92 0.89
CA ARG A 109 -11.10 20.18 0.11
C ARG A 109 -11.08 21.49 -0.68
#